data_AF-A0A5K0Y4Y0-F1
#
_entry.id   AF-A0A5K0Y4Y0-F1
#
_cell.length_a   1.000
_cell.length_b   1.000
_cell.length_c   1.000
_cell.angle_alpha   90.00
_cell.angle_beta   90.00
_cell.angle_gamma   90.00
#
_symmetry.space_group_name_H-M   'P 1'
#
loop_
_entity.id
_entity.type
_entity.pdbx_description
1 polymer ?
#
loop_
_entity_poly.entity_id
_entity_poly.type
_entity_poly.pdbx_seq_one_letter_code
_entity_poly.pdbx_strand_id
1 'polypeptide(L)' 'TSSNQTCSVFNDLINGAHPPGFAKATAGERSEMVYGLVQCRGDVDQDTCSACISASTDQIVHPYCGTSLDAIIWYE' A
#
# COMPACT_ATOMS: atom_id res chain seq x y z
N THR A 1 9.28 14.48 8.94
CA THR A 1 8.23 14.98 8.03
C THR A 1 7.95 14.04 6.88
N SER A 2 8.88 13.17 6.44
CA SER A 2 8.59 12.08 5.50
C SER A 2 7.78 10.90 6.09
N SER A 3 7.94 10.64 7.39
CA SER A 3 7.29 9.54 8.11
C SER A 3 5.76 9.47 7.98
N ASN A 4 5.06 10.61 7.96
CA ASN A 4 3.59 10.62 7.84
C ASN A 4 3.09 10.38 6.40
N GLN A 5 3.92 10.64 5.38
CA GLN A 5 3.53 10.53 3.98
C GLN A 5 3.44 9.07 3.55
N THR A 6 4.39 8.23 3.99
CA THR A 6 4.38 6.79 3.73
C THR A 6 3.10 6.16 4.29
N CYS A 7 2.67 6.54 5.50
CA CYS A 7 1.46 6.00 6.11
C CYS A 7 0.18 6.51 5.40
N SER A 8 0.20 7.74 4.86
CA SER A 8 -0.89 8.25 4.01
C SER A 8 -1.02 7.44 2.72
N VAL A 9 0.08 7.19 2.01
CA VAL A 9 0.09 6.37 0.78
C VAL A 9 -0.47 4.97 1.05
N PHE A 10 -0.09 4.33 2.16
CA PHE A 10 -0.62 3.00 2.49
C PHE A 10 -2.12 3.00 2.76
N ASN A 11 -2.63 3.96 3.52
CA ASN A 11 -4.07 4.07 3.78
C ASN A 11 -4.86 4.29 2.49
N ASP A 12 -4.35 5.14 1.59
CA ASP A 12 -5.00 5.40 0.31
C ASP A 12 -5.00 4.16 -0.59
N LEU A 13 -3.93 3.36 -0.57
CA LEU A 13 -3.84 2.11 -1.33
C LEU A 13 -4.84 1.05 -0.82
N ILE A 14 -4.97 0.86 0.50
CA ILE A 14 -5.95 -0.09 1.07
C ILE A 14 -7.36 0.31 0.64
N ASN A 15 -7.70 1.59 0.82
CA ASN A 15 -9.04 2.10 0.53
C ASN A 15 -9.33 2.08 -0.98
N GLY A 16 -8.34 2.42 -1.81
CA GLY A 16 -8.50 2.49 -3.26
C GLY A 16 -8.48 1.14 -3.96
N ALA A 17 -7.86 0.11 -3.36
CA ALA A 17 -7.75 -1.22 -3.95
C ALA A 17 -8.92 -2.14 -3.59
N HIS A 18 -9.83 -1.70 -2.71
CA HIS A 18 -11.20 -2.20 -2.68
C HIS A 18 -11.73 -2.20 -4.12
N PRO A 19 -12.50 -3.22 -4.51
CA PRO A 19 -12.75 -3.66 -5.89
C PRO A 19 -12.50 -2.58 -6.96
N PRO A 20 -11.37 -2.66 -7.72
CA PRO A 20 -11.00 -3.83 -8.53
C PRO A 20 -9.67 -4.54 -8.16
N GLY A 21 -9.11 -4.36 -6.96
CA GLY A 21 -7.87 -5.03 -6.56
C GLY A 21 -6.59 -4.37 -7.10
N PHE A 22 -6.68 -3.09 -7.46
CA PHE A 22 -5.54 -2.30 -7.92
C PHE A 22 -5.71 -0.85 -7.49
N ALA A 23 -4.64 -0.25 -6.96
CA ALA A 23 -4.62 1.18 -6.66
C ALA A 23 -3.20 1.75 -6.79
N LYS A 24 -3.17 3.07 -6.97
CA LYS A 24 -1.98 3.90 -6.89
C LYS A 24 -2.24 5.03 -5.91
N ALA A 25 -1.24 5.41 -5.13
CA ALA A 25 -1.33 6.55 -4.25
C ALA A 25 0.00 7.30 -4.17
N THR A 26 -0.10 8.58 -3.85
CA THR A 26 1.06 9.47 -3.70
C THR A 26 0.80 10.44 -2.56
N ALA A 27 1.81 10.71 -1.74
CA ALA A 27 1.72 11.71 -0.69
C ALA A 27 3.05 12.45 -0.53
N GLY A 28 2.99 13.70 -0.05
CA GLY A 28 4.17 14.56 0.11
C GLY A 28 4.37 15.55 -1.03
N GLU A 29 5.37 16.41 -0.89
CA GLU A 29 5.68 17.48 -1.83
C GLU A 29 7.16 17.48 -2.22
N ARG A 30 7.45 17.85 -3.46
CA ARG A 30 8.83 18.02 -3.99
C ARG A 30 9.70 16.79 -3.71
N SER A 31 10.75 16.94 -2.90
CA SER A 31 11.71 15.88 -2.57
C SER A 31 11.22 14.87 -1.53
N GLU A 32 10.06 15.12 -0.91
CA GLU A 32 9.43 14.20 0.05
C GLU A 32 8.26 13.42 -0.61
N MET A 33 8.13 13.42 -1.94
CA MET A 33 7.04 12.70 -2.59
C MET A 33 7.25 11.18 -2.51
N VAL A 34 6.28 10.51 -1.90
CA VAL A 34 6.20 9.04 -1.81
C VAL A 34 5.24 8.52 -2.87
N TYR A 35 5.60 7.40 -3.49
CA TYR A 35 4.80 6.72 -4.49
C TYR A 35 4.50 5.30 -4.03
N GLY A 36 3.28 4.83 -4.27
CA GLY A 36 2.91 3.46 -3.94
C GLY A 36 1.90 2.87 -4.91
N LEU A 37 1.87 1.54 -4.94
CA LEU A 37 1.02 0.73 -5.79
C LEU A 37 0.70 -0.59 -5.08
N VAL A 38 -0.55 -1.06 -5.23
CA VAL A 38 -0.94 -2.42 -4.86
C VAL A 38 -1.67 -3.05 -6.03
N GLN A 39 -1.53 -4.36 -6.16
CA GLN A 39 -2.15 -5.13 -7.22
C GLN A 39 -2.40 -6.56 -6.74
N CYS A 40 -3.64 -7.00 -6.88
CA CYS A 40 -4.01 -8.40 -6.75
C CYS A 40 -3.68 -9.17 -8.02
N ARG A 41 -3.52 -10.49 -7.85
CA ARG A 41 -3.44 -11.41 -8.98
C ARG A 41 -4.80 -11.47 -9.70
N GLY A 42 -4.81 -11.55 -11.03
CA GLY A 42 -6.04 -11.45 -11.82
C GLY A 42 -6.95 -12.69 -11.81
N ASP A 43 -6.50 -13.79 -11.22
CA ASP A 43 -7.19 -15.09 -11.14
C ASP A 43 -7.78 -15.38 -9.75
N VAL A 44 -7.64 -14.46 -8.77
CA VAL A 44 -8.23 -14.58 -7.44
C VAL A 44 -9.55 -13.84 -7.34
N ASP A 45 -10.44 -14.32 -6.47
CA ASP A 45 -11.68 -13.62 -6.17
C ASP A 45 -11.43 -12.35 -5.33
N GLN A 46 -12.49 -11.54 -5.22
CA GLN A 46 -12.47 -10.23 -4.58
C GLN A 46 -12.19 -10.29 -3.08
N ASP A 47 -12.67 -11.33 -2.39
CA ASP A 47 -12.50 -11.48 -0.95
C ASP A 47 -11.06 -11.90 -0.65
N THR A 48 -10.53 -12.84 -1.43
CA THR A 48 -9.13 -13.27 -1.39
C THR A 48 -8.19 -12.08 -1.67
N CYS A 49 -8.49 -11.29 -2.71
CA CYS A 49 -7.75 -10.08 -3.04
C CYS A 49 -7.76 -9.07 -1.88
N SER A 50 -8.93 -8.79 -1.31
CA SER A 50 -9.07 -7.83 -0.21
C SER A 50 -8.33 -8.28 1.05
N ALA A 51 -8.39 -9.57 1.37
CA ALA A 51 -7.64 -10.16 2.48
C ALA A 51 -6.13 -10.04 2.27
N CYS A 52 -5.64 -10.28 1.04
CA CYS A 52 -4.23 -10.16 0.68
C CYS A 52 -3.73 -8.71 0.81
N ILE A 53 -4.48 -7.73 0.30
CA ILE A 53 -4.14 -6.31 0.44
C ILE A 53 -4.10 -5.90 1.93
N SER A 54 -5.06 -6.35 2.74
CA SER A 54 -5.06 -6.06 4.17
C SER A 54 -3.83 -6.65 4.88
N ALA A 55 -3.55 -7.93 4.67
CA ALA A 55 -2.45 -8.62 5.33
C ALA A 55 -1.08 -8.07 4.91
N SER A 56 -0.89 -7.83 3.60
CA SER A 56 0.33 -7.22 3.06
C SER A 56 0.58 -5.83 3.64
N THR A 57 -0.49 -5.04 3.77
CA THR A 57 -0.37 -3.69 4.31
C THR A 57 -0.09 -3.71 5.80
N ASP A 58 -0.72 -4.56 6.59
CA ASP A 58 -0.43 -4.69 8.03
C ASP A 58 1.04 -5.03 8.29
N GLN A 59 1.61 -5.94 7.48
CA GLN A 59 3.02 -6.31 7.58
C GLN A 59 3.98 -5.20 7.19
N ILE A 60 3.60 -4.29 6.30
CA ILE A 60 4.44 -3.16 5.91
C ILE A 60 4.25 -1.96 6.85
N VAL A 61 3.01 -1.62 7.18
CA VAL A 61 2.67 -0.41 7.96
C VAL A 61 3.23 -0.49 9.37
N HIS A 62 3.04 -1.60 10.09
CA HIS A 62 3.50 -1.70 11.48
C HIS A 62 5.01 -1.47 11.68
N PRO A 63 5.90 -2.11 10.91
CA PRO A 63 7.34 -1.92 11.08
C PRO A 63 7.91 -0.71 10.33
N TYR A 64 7.28 -0.28 9.22
CA TYR A 64 7.90 0.67 8.29
C TYR A 64 7.21 2.03 8.20
N CYS A 65 6.01 2.21 8.76
CA CYS A 65 5.38 3.52 8.92
C CYS A 65 6.30 4.40 9.78
N GLY A 66 6.97 5.33 9.11
CA GLY A 66 7.82 6.33 9.73
C GLY A 66 9.31 6.04 9.81
N THR A 67 9.78 4.90 9.30
CA THR A 67 11.18 4.47 9.41
C THR A 67 11.85 4.22 8.07
N SER A 68 11.08 3.91 7.01
CA SER A 68 11.63 3.44 5.73
C SER A 68 11.06 4.19 4.52
N LEU A 69 11.92 4.45 3.54
CA LEU A 69 11.61 5.20 2.32
C LEU A 69 11.04 4.31 1.19
N ASP A 70 11.33 2.99 1.19
CA ASP A 70 10.90 2.05 0.14
C ASP A 70 10.62 0.66 0.71
N ALA A 71 9.54 0.00 0.27
CA ALA A 71 9.21 -1.39 0.62
C ALA A 71 8.48 -2.07 -0.54
N ILE A 72 8.74 -3.36 -0.76
CA ILE A 72 8.03 -4.21 -1.72
C ILE A 72 7.75 -5.55 -1.03
N ILE A 73 6.50 -6.01 -1.09
CA ILE A 73 6.10 -7.34 -0.64
C ILE A 73 5.29 -8.03 -1.74
N TRP A 74 5.49 -9.33 -1.87
CA TRP A 74 4.74 -10.18 -2.80
C TRP A 74 4.10 -11.30 -2.01
N TYR A 75 2.85 -11.60 -2.32
CA TYR A 75 2.10 -12.71 -1.76
C TYR A 75 1.74 -13.69 -2.88
N GLU A 76 1.75 -14.98 -2.53
CA GLU A 76 1.21 -16.08 -3.33
C GLU A 76 -0.33 -16.12 -3.27
#